data_AF-A0A536Z3S2-F1
#
_entry.id   AF-A0A536Z3S2-F1
#
_cell.length_a   1.000
_cell.length_b   1.000
_cell.length_c   1.000
_cell.angle_alpha   90.00
_cell.angle_beta   90.00
_cell.angle_gamma   90.00
#
_symmetry.space_group_name_H-M   'P 1'
#
loop_
_entity.id
_entity.type
_entity.pdbx_description
1 polymer ?
#
loop_
_entity_poly.entity_id
_entity_poly.type
_entity_poly.pdbx_seq_one_letter_code
_entity_poly.pdbx_strand_id
1 'polypeptide(L)'
;MLLPRCLAVVAAAVCVACTTLPQTGTKPSPSVAVADAARPVLRPVAFAELPGWGEDTLADAWPAFTTGCTALVSQETTAAVWREPCAVATAIDPRDTAAVRTFFERHFTAYRALTQDGEDAGLVTGYYEPLLNGSRIRSDRSPPDDLLTVDLAELYPELKDKRLRGRVEGKRVVPYWPRKDIEAGMPPLTGKELVFVDDAVEAFFLQIQGSGRVRLVEGGVMRVGYADQNGQPFRSVARVLIERGDLPPDGASMQAIKEWGRQHPEALPELLDQNPSYVFFREVIPDPAATVDGPLGTLGVPLAAGRAIAVDPRSIPLGAP
;
A
#
# COMPACT_ATOMS: atom_id res chain seq x y z
N MET A 1 -42.95 59.44 56.95
CA MET A 1 -44.06 58.68 57.56
C MET A 1 -43.63 57.22 57.68
N LEU A 2 -44.20 56.53 58.67
CA LEU A 2 -43.70 55.34 59.35
C LEU A 2 -43.39 54.08 58.49
N LEU A 3 -42.43 53.31 59.01
CA LEU A 3 -42.09 51.88 58.80
C LEU A 3 -43.33 50.93 58.82
N PRO A 4 -43.28 49.66 58.32
CA PRO A 4 -42.46 48.62 58.97
C PRO A 4 -41.90 47.43 58.13
N ARG A 5 -40.74 46.96 58.64
CA ARG A 5 -40.22 45.57 58.80
C ARG A 5 -40.90 44.42 58.03
N CYS A 6 -40.08 43.59 57.37
CA CYS A 6 -40.10 42.14 57.60
C CYS A 6 -38.82 41.41 57.12
N LEU A 7 -38.28 40.64 58.07
CA LEU A 7 -37.51 39.39 58.03
C LEU A 7 -36.41 39.09 56.98
N ALA A 8 -35.31 38.63 57.56
CA ALA A 8 -34.14 38.01 56.96
C ALA A 8 -34.42 36.66 56.29
N VAL A 9 -33.65 36.35 55.23
CA VAL A 9 -33.14 34.99 54.96
C VAL A 9 -31.71 35.14 54.42
N VAL A 10 -30.77 34.56 55.16
CA VAL A 10 -29.41 34.29 54.72
C VAL A 10 -29.46 33.04 53.84
N ALA A 11 -29.00 33.15 52.59
CA ALA A 11 -28.68 32.01 51.75
C ALA A 11 -27.33 32.27 51.08
N ALA A 12 -26.27 31.74 51.69
CA ALA A 12 -24.95 31.68 51.09
C ALA A 12 -24.98 30.64 49.96
N ALA A 13 -25.05 31.12 48.71
CA ALA A 13 -24.88 30.26 47.54
C ALA A 13 -23.37 30.08 47.29
N VAL A 14 -22.84 28.94 47.77
CA VAL A 14 -21.52 28.44 47.36
C VAL A 14 -21.68 27.88 45.96
N CYS A 15 -21.29 28.64 44.94
CA CYS A 15 -21.12 28.12 43.59
C CYS A 15 -19.84 27.28 43.53
N VAL A 16 -19.96 26.00 43.87
CA VAL A 16 -18.98 24.98 43.45
C VAL A 16 -19.19 24.77 41.95
N ALA A 17 -18.46 25.52 41.13
CA ALA A 17 -18.33 25.20 39.72
C ALA A 17 -17.45 23.94 39.61
N CYS A 18 -18.11 22.78 39.51
CA CYS A 18 -17.46 21.56 39.05
C CYS A 18 -16.98 21.78 37.61
N THR A 19 -15.70 22.13 37.46
CA THR A 19 -14.98 21.97 36.21
C THR A 19 -14.87 20.48 35.90
N THR A 20 -15.84 19.94 35.17
CA THR A 20 -15.67 18.66 34.48
C THR A 20 -14.64 18.87 33.39
N LEU A 21 -13.39 18.50 33.68
CA LEU A 21 -12.36 18.32 32.65
C LEU A 21 -12.91 17.34 31.61
N PRO A 22 -12.91 17.68 30.30
CA PRO A 22 -13.24 16.70 29.28
C PRO A 22 -12.22 15.57 29.38
N GLN A 23 -12.72 14.34 29.56
CA GLN A 23 -11.91 13.15 29.57
C GLN A 23 -11.16 13.08 28.24
N THR A 24 -9.84 13.23 28.29
CA THR A 24 -8.94 12.90 27.19
C THR A 24 -9.01 11.39 27.01
N GLY A 25 -10.03 10.93 26.29
CA GLY A 25 -10.04 9.60 25.70
C GLY A 25 -8.87 9.55 24.72
N THR A 26 -7.74 9.00 25.17
CA THR A 26 -6.65 8.59 24.27
C THR A 26 -7.21 7.52 23.35
N LYS A 27 -7.73 7.96 22.20
CA LYS A 27 -7.98 7.07 21.08
C LYS A 27 -6.62 6.49 20.68
N PRO A 28 -6.41 5.17 20.70
CA PRO A 28 -5.16 4.60 20.24
C PRO A 28 -4.97 5.03 18.78
N SER A 29 -4.00 5.90 18.56
CA SER A 29 -3.51 6.20 17.22
C SER A 29 -3.00 4.89 16.64
N PRO A 30 -3.46 4.45 15.45
CA PRO A 30 -2.97 3.22 14.87
C PRO A 30 -1.50 3.42 14.51
N SER A 31 -0.63 2.97 15.41
CA SER A 31 0.73 2.62 15.08
C SER A 31 0.61 1.49 14.07
N VAL A 32 0.84 1.77 12.78
CA VAL A 32 1.16 0.74 11.80
C VAL A 32 2.58 0.26 12.09
N ALA A 33 2.77 -0.31 13.28
CA ALA A 33 3.64 -1.44 13.40
C ALA A 33 2.83 -2.57 12.77
N VAL A 34 3.37 -3.20 11.73
CA VAL A 34 2.89 -4.53 11.32
C VAL A 34 3.29 -5.45 12.46
N ALA A 35 2.53 -5.42 13.56
CA ALA A 35 2.48 -6.54 14.46
C ALA A 35 2.12 -7.76 13.60
N ASP A 36 2.61 -8.94 13.96
CA ASP A 36 2.09 -10.19 13.40
C ASP A 36 0.60 -10.26 13.76
N ALA A 37 -0.23 -9.63 12.93
CA ALA A 37 -1.66 -9.70 13.06
C ALA A 37 -2.01 -11.17 12.88
N ALA A 38 -2.69 -11.73 13.88
CA ALA A 38 -3.12 -13.12 13.81
C ALA A 38 -3.90 -13.32 12.52
N ARG A 39 -3.60 -14.42 11.81
CA ARG A 39 -4.25 -14.73 10.53
C ARG A 39 -5.77 -14.78 10.73
N PRO A 40 -6.57 -14.29 9.77
CA PRO A 40 -8.02 -14.33 9.89
C PRO A 40 -8.52 -15.77 9.89
N VAL A 41 -9.64 -16.00 10.56
CA VAL A 41 -10.41 -17.23 10.46
C VAL A 41 -11.37 -17.09 9.27
N LEU A 42 -11.26 -18.00 8.29
CA LEU A 42 -12.12 -18.01 7.11
C LEU A 42 -13.33 -18.92 7.38
N ARG A 43 -14.54 -18.36 7.35
CA ARG A 43 -15.80 -19.11 7.51
C ARG A 43 -16.62 -19.08 6.21
N PRO A 44 -17.06 -20.22 5.67
CA PRO A 44 -17.89 -20.24 4.47
C PRO A 44 -19.23 -19.54 4.72
N VAL A 45 -19.70 -18.79 3.74
CA VAL A 45 -20.98 -18.08 3.72
C VAL A 45 -21.66 -18.27 2.36
N ALA A 46 -22.98 -18.11 2.30
CA ALA A 46 -23.67 -18.08 1.02
C ALA A 46 -23.38 -16.75 0.29
N PHE A 47 -23.35 -16.75 -1.04
CA PHE A 47 -23.20 -15.52 -1.83
C PHE A 47 -24.30 -14.50 -1.54
N ALA A 48 -25.52 -14.94 -1.22
CA ALA A 48 -26.63 -14.06 -0.83
C ALA A 48 -26.37 -13.29 0.48
N GLU A 49 -25.40 -13.70 1.30
CA GLU A 49 -24.99 -12.99 2.51
C GLU A 49 -23.94 -11.90 2.25
N LEU A 50 -23.41 -11.80 1.02
CA LEU A 50 -22.46 -10.75 0.64
C LEU A 50 -23.23 -9.45 0.35
N PRO A 51 -22.99 -8.37 1.12
CA PRO A 51 -23.64 -7.09 0.87
C PRO A 51 -23.33 -6.57 -0.53
N GLY A 52 -24.35 -6.18 -1.27
CA GLY A 52 -24.18 -5.63 -2.62
C GLY A 52 -23.95 -6.67 -3.73
N TRP A 53 -23.97 -7.98 -3.42
CA TRP A 53 -23.69 -9.02 -4.43
C TRP A 53 -24.62 -8.87 -5.63
N GLY A 54 -25.94 -8.83 -5.40
CA GLY A 54 -26.94 -8.76 -6.47
C GLY A 54 -26.85 -7.48 -7.31
N GLU A 55 -26.31 -6.41 -6.75
CA GLU A 55 -26.20 -5.09 -7.36
C GLU A 55 -24.86 -4.84 -8.09
N ASP A 56 -23.80 -5.63 -7.81
CA ASP A 56 -22.49 -5.40 -8.41
C ASP A 56 -22.47 -5.66 -9.93
N THR A 57 -21.76 -4.79 -10.64
CA THR A 57 -21.45 -4.92 -12.07
C THR A 57 -20.27 -5.88 -12.26
N LEU A 58 -20.50 -7.18 -12.05
CA LEU A 58 -19.44 -8.20 -12.10
C LEU A 58 -18.71 -8.28 -13.45
N ALA A 59 -19.32 -7.78 -14.53
CA ALA A 59 -18.68 -7.63 -15.84
C ALA A 59 -17.37 -6.82 -15.76
N ASP A 60 -17.31 -5.81 -14.88
CA ASP A 60 -16.12 -4.98 -14.71
C ASP A 60 -14.97 -5.73 -14.02
N ALA A 61 -15.28 -6.74 -13.20
CA ALA A 61 -14.28 -7.57 -12.51
C ALA A 61 -13.73 -8.69 -13.41
N TRP A 62 -14.43 -9.03 -14.49
CA TRP A 62 -14.10 -10.15 -15.36
C TRP A 62 -12.72 -10.05 -16.04
N PRO A 63 -12.29 -8.87 -16.55
CA PRO A 63 -10.95 -8.71 -17.09
C PRO A 63 -9.86 -8.98 -16.03
N ALA A 64 -10.07 -8.55 -14.79
CA ALA A 64 -9.13 -8.79 -13.70
C ALA A 64 -8.99 -10.30 -13.41
N PHE A 65 -10.12 -11.00 -13.31
CA PHE A 65 -10.17 -12.43 -13.07
C PHE A 65 -9.49 -13.24 -14.18
N THR A 66 -9.88 -13.00 -15.44
CA THR A 66 -9.34 -13.71 -16.61
C THR A 66 -7.85 -13.40 -16.84
N THR A 67 -7.41 -12.17 -16.55
CA THR A 67 -5.97 -11.84 -16.57
C THR A 67 -5.23 -12.62 -15.47
N GLY A 68 -5.76 -12.66 -14.24
CA GLY A 68 -5.18 -13.44 -13.14
C GLY A 68 -5.08 -14.93 -13.46
N CYS A 69 -6.07 -15.50 -14.16
CA CYS A 69 -6.06 -16.88 -14.62
C CYS A 69 -4.81 -17.27 -15.43
N THR A 70 -4.27 -16.35 -16.25
CA THR A 70 -3.06 -16.61 -17.05
C THR A 70 -1.86 -16.95 -16.17
N ALA A 71 -1.66 -16.21 -15.08
CA ALA A 71 -0.61 -16.47 -14.10
C ALA A 71 -0.91 -17.72 -13.25
N LEU A 72 -2.13 -17.84 -12.74
CA LEU A 72 -2.52 -18.93 -11.83
C LEU A 72 -2.44 -20.32 -12.48
N VAL A 73 -2.77 -20.43 -13.77
CA VAL A 73 -2.69 -21.70 -14.50
C VAL A 73 -1.25 -22.04 -14.92
N SER A 74 -0.40 -21.01 -15.09
CA SER A 74 1.01 -21.19 -15.45
C SER A 74 1.89 -21.68 -14.28
N GLN A 75 1.47 -21.42 -13.04
CA GLN A 75 2.22 -21.77 -11.83
C GLN A 75 1.86 -23.19 -11.38
N GLU A 76 2.87 -24.05 -11.22
CA GLU A 76 2.67 -25.46 -10.85
C GLU A 76 1.88 -25.65 -9.55
N THR A 77 2.11 -24.78 -8.56
CA THR A 77 1.48 -24.83 -7.24
C THR A 77 0.00 -24.52 -7.24
N THR A 78 -0.47 -23.71 -8.20
CA THR A 78 -1.87 -23.26 -8.29
C THR A 78 -2.61 -23.88 -9.47
N ALA A 79 -1.91 -24.38 -10.49
CA ALA A 79 -2.51 -24.86 -11.74
C ALA A 79 -3.59 -25.94 -11.53
N ALA A 80 -3.39 -26.86 -10.58
CA ALA A 80 -4.36 -27.93 -10.33
C ALA A 80 -5.73 -27.42 -9.88
N VAL A 81 -5.76 -26.35 -9.08
CA VAL A 81 -7.00 -25.73 -8.56
C VAL A 81 -7.62 -24.81 -9.60
N TRP A 82 -6.80 -24.07 -10.33
CA TRP A 82 -7.28 -22.97 -11.18
C TRP A 82 -7.58 -23.36 -12.63
N ARG A 83 -7.08 -24.50 -13.12
CA ARG A 83 -7.24 -24.90 -14.53
C ARG A 83 -8.71 -25.02 -14.96
N GLU A 84 -9.56 -25.63 -14.14
CA GLU A 84 -10.99 -25.81 -14.46
C GLU A 84 -11.76 -24.49 -14.49
N PRO A 85 -11.79 -23.67 -13.41
CA PRO A 85 -12.57 -22.44 -13.41
C PRO A 85 -12.05 -21.44 -14.46
N CYS A 86 -10.73 -21.37 -14.66
CA CYS A 86 -10.17 -20.51 -15.68
C CYS A 86 -10.50 -20.96 -17.11
N ALA A 87 -10.55 -22.27 -17.38
CA ALA A 87 -10.98 -22.77 -18.68
C ALA A 87 -12.46 -22.46 -18.94
N VAL A 88 -13.34 -22.67 -17.95
CA VAL A 88 -14.77 -22.34 -18.05
C VAL A 88 -14.97 -20.84 -18.30
N ALA A 89 -14.20 -19.99 -17.61
CA ALA A 89 -14.30 -18.55 -17.76
C ALA A 89 -14.04 -18.05 -19.20
N THR A 90 -13.23 -18.76 -19.99
CA THR A 90 -12.95 -18.36 -21.39
C THR A 90 -14.17 -18.45 -22.31
N ALA A 91 -15.18 -19.24 -21.94
CA ALA A 91 -16.39 -19.46 -22.75
C ALA A 91 -17.54 -18.50 -22.39
N ILE A 92 -17.39 -17.67 -21.35
CA ILE A 92 -18.44 -16.78 -20.85
C ILE A 92 -18.28 -15.41 -21.51
N ASP A 93 -19.38 -14.87 -22.07
CA ASP A 93 -19.41 -13.48 -22.52
C ASP A 93 -19.37 -12.56 -21.29
N PRO A 94 -18.34 -11.71 -21.11
CA PRO A 94 -18.24 -10.81 -19.97
C PRO A 94 -19.43 -9.84 -19.85
N ARG A 95 -20.14 -9.58 -20.95
CA ARG A 95 -21.30 -8.68 -20.97
C ARG A 95 -22.56 -9.35 -20.39
N ASP A 96 -22.58 -10.68 -20.29
CA ASP A 96 -23.65 -11.41 -19.62
C ASP A 96 -23.37 -11.48 -18.11
N THR A 97 -23.80 -10.43 -17.41
CA THR A 97 -23.60 -10.32 -15.95
C THR A 97 -24.26 -11.48 -15.19
N ALA A 98 -25.34 -12.06 -15.70
CA ALA A 98 -26.00 -13.20 -15.05
C ALA A 98 -25.18 -14.49 -15.20
N ALA A 99 -24.56 -14.71 -16.38
CA ALA A 99 -23.64 -15.82 -16.59
C ALA A 99 -22.36 -15.67 -15.73
N VAL A 100 -21.79 -14.47 -15.67
CA VAL A 100 -20.63 -14.15 -14.81
C VAL A 100 -20.95 -14.41 -13.33
N ARG A 101 -22.12 -13.96 -12.86
CA ARG A 101 -22.59 -14.22 -11.49
C ARG A 101 -22.71 -15.71 -11.20
N THR A 102 -23.38 -16.43 -12.10
CA THR A 102 -23.60 -17.88 -12.00
C THR A 102 -22.27 -18.63 -11.98
N PHE A 103 -21.26 -18.15 -12.71
CA PHE A 103 -19.92 -18.73 -12.67
C PHE A 103 -19.30 -18.64 -11.28
N PHE A 104 -19.29 -17.46 -10.65
CA PHE A 104 -18.74 -17.33 -9.30
C PHE A 104 -19.50 -18.20 -8.30
N GLU A 105 -20.83 -18.23 -8.38
CA GLU A 105 -21.68 -19.04 -7.49
C GLU A 105 -21.49 -20.55 -7.65
N ARG A 106 -21.08 -21.02 -8.84
CA ARG A 106 -20.88 -22.46 -9.12
C ARG A 106 -19.46 -22.94 -8.88
N HIS A 107 -18.46 -22.12 -9.19
CA HIS A 107 -17.06 -22.53 -9.17
C HIS A 107 -16.31 -22.08 -7.92
N PHE A 108 -16.91 -21.21 -7.09
CA PHE A 108 -16.28 -20.69 -5.88
C PHE A 108 -17.19 -20.86 -4.66
N THR A 109 -16.56 -20.86 -3.49
CA THR A 109 -17.23 -20.75 -2.20
C THR A 109 -16.81 -19.44 -1.56
N ALA A 110 -17.76 -18.59 -1.18
CA ALA A 110 -17.47 -17.35 -0.50
C ALA A 110 -17.05 -17.63 0.96
N TYR A 111 -16.00 -16.96 1.43
CA TYR A 111 -15.54 -17.03 2.81
C TYR A 111 -15.56 -15.64 3.44
N ARG A 112 -16.18 -15.51 4.61
CA ARG A 112 -16.03 -14.33 5.47
C ARG A 112 -14.74 -14.46 6.27
N ALA A 113 -13.89 -13.43 6.20
CA ALA A 113 -12.72 -13.32 7.04
C ALA A 113 -13.08 -12.69 8.39
N LEU A 114 -12.73 -13.36 9.48
CA LEU A 114 -12.98 -12.92 10.85
C LEU A 114 -11.66 -12.75 11.61
N THR A 115 -11.60 -11.82 12.54
CA THR A 115 -10.52 -11.79 13.53
C THR A 115 -10.59 -13.04 14.42
N GLN A 116 -9.52 -13.31 15.18
CA GLN A 116 -9.51 -14.44 16.12
C GLN A 116 -10.63 -14.34 17.16
N ASP A 117 -11.03 -13.11 17.51
CA ASP A 117 -12.11 -12.83 18.47
C ASP A 117 -13.50 -12.82 17.80
N GLY A 118 -13.58 -13.09 16.49
CA GLY A 118 -14.82 -13.24 15.74
C GLY A 118 -15.40 -11.93 15.15
N GLU A 119 -14.64 -10.83 15.18
CA GLU A 119 -15.05 -9.58 14.53
C GLU A 119 -14.90 -9.68 13.01
N ASP A 120 -15.81 -9.05 12.27
CA ASP A 120 -15.83 -9.02 10.79
C ASP A 120 -15.40 -7.66 10.20
N ALA A 121 -14.78 -6.82 11.03
CA ALA A 121 -14.25 -5.52 10.62
C ALA A 121 -12.76 -5.62 10.27
N GLY A 122 -12.37 -4.97 9.18
CA GLY A 122 -10.99 -4.83 8.73
C GLY A 122 -10.68 -3.41 8.26
N LEU A 123 -9.40 -3.14 7.97
CA LEU A 123 -8.95 -1.87 7.40
C LEU A 123 -8.82 -1.99 5.88
N VAL A 124 -9.54 -1.14 5.15
CA VAL A 124 -9.38 -0.96 3.70
C VAL A 124 -8.71 0.38 3.46
N THR A 125 -7.62 0.37 2.68
CA THR A 125 -6.92 1.57 2.22
C THR A 125 -6.85 1.60 0.70
N GLY A 126 -6.69 2.78 0.11
CA GLY A 126 -6.50 2.95 -1.34
C GLY A 126 -5.04 3.18 -1.72
N TYR A 127 -4.65 2.64 -2.87
CA TYR A 127 -3.38 2.94 -3.54
C TYR A 127 -3.64 3.16 -5.04
N TYR A 128 -2.70 3.76 -5.75
CA TYR A 128 -2.86 4.10 -7.16
C TYR A 128 -1.53 4.09 -7.90
N GLU A 129 -1.58 4.12 -9.23
CA GLU A 129 -0.41 4.31 -10.09
C GLU A 129 -0.24 5.83 -10.36
N PRO A 130 0.71 6.53 -9.70
CA PRO A 130 0.92 7.95 -9.89
C PRO A 130 1.49 8.28 -11.27
N LEU A 131 1.15 9.46 -11.77
CA LEU A 131 1.73 10.03 -12.99
C LEU A 131 2.63 11.21 -12.61
N LEU A 132 3.93 11.06 -12.83
CA LEU A 132 4.95 12.08 -12.60
C LEU A 132 5.38 12.70 -13.93
N ASN A 133 6.05 13.84 -13.89
CA ASN A 133 6.77 14.36 -15.06
C ASN A 133 8.28 14.12 -14.88
N GLY A 134 8.98 13.84 -15.98
CA GLY A 134 10.40 13.55 -15.90
C GLY A 134 11.12 13.53 -17.24
N SER A 135 12.40 13.17 -17.20
CA SER A 135 13.30 13.09 -18.35
C SER A 135 14.24 11.91 -18.22
N ARG A 136 14.52 11.22 -19.33
CA ARG A 136 15.58 10.19 -19.37
C ARG A 136 16.97 10.81 -19.40
N ILE A 137 17.06 12.07 -19.81
CA ILE A 137 18.32 12.78 -19.85
C ILE A 137 18.67 13.29 -18.46
N ARG A 138 19.36 12.40 -17.73
CA ARG A 138 20.70 12.70 -17.23
C ARG A 138 21.54 11.40 -17.24
N SER A 139 21.91 11.01 -18.48
CA SER A 139 22.73 9.86 -18.89
C SER A 139 22.56 8.54 -18.11
N ASP A 140 21.61 7.74 -18.60
CA ASP A 140 21.63 6.28 -18.84
C ASP A 140 22.54 5.37 -17.99
N ARG A 141 21.94 4.50 -17.14
CA ARG A 141 22.11 3.02 -17.11
C ARG A 141 21.41 2.34 -15.90
N SER A 142 21.28 1.01 -15.94
CA SER A 142 20.43 0.06 -15.17
C SER A 142 20.69 -0.11 -13.66
N PRO A 143 19.76 -0.71 -12.86
CA PRO A 143 19.85 -0.92 -11.39
C PRO A 143 21.18 -1.49 -10.84
N PRO A 144 21.45 -1.34 -9.52
CA PRO A 144 22.69 -1.80 -8.90
C PRO A 144 22.82 -3.33 -8.89
N ASP A 145 23.98 -3.82 -9.35
CA ASP A 145 24.29 -5.25 -9.43
C ASP A 145 24.77 -5.83 -8.08
N ASP A 146 24.99 -4.99 -7.06
CA ASP A 146 25.62 -5.35 -5.79
C ASP A 146 24.64 -5.55 -4.62
N LEU A 147 23.35 -5.27 -4.83
CA LEU A 147 22.31 -5.57 -3.85
C LEU A 147 22.13 -7.09 -3.76
N LEU A 148 22.53 -7.65 -2.63
CA LEU A 148 22.33 -9.06 -2.34
C LEU A 148 21.07 -9.24 -1.50
N THR A 149 20.14 -10.05 -2.01
CA THR A 149 19.07 -10.64 -1.22
C THR A 149 19.51 -12.03 -0.77
N VAL A 150 19.69 -12.21 0.54
CA VAL A 150 20.09 -13.48 1.13
C VAL A 150 18.86 -14.18 1.69
N ASP A 151 18.56 -15.36 1.14
CA ASP A 151 17.59 -16.30 1.69
C ASP A 151 18.31 -17.24 2.65
N LEU A 152 17.98 -17.15 3.94
CA LEU A 152 18.59 -17.96 5.00
C LEU A 152 17.72 -19.15 5.39
N ALA A 153 16.57 -19.37 4.75
CA ALA A 153 15.59 -20.39 5.14
C ALA A 153 16.15 -21.82 5.10
N GLU A 154 17.11 -22.11 4.22
CA GLU A 154 17.73 -23.44 4.10
C GLU A 154 18.73 -23.73 5.23
N LEU A 155 19.39 -22.70 5.77
CA LEU A 155 20.41 -22.82 6.81
C LEU A 155 19.82 -22.63 8.21
N TYR A 156 18.76 -21.82 8.32
CA TYR A 156 18.12 -21.41 9.56
C TYR A 156 16.60 -21.39 9.37
N PRO A 157 15.90 -22.51 9.62
CA PRO A 157 14.46 -22.62 9.43
C PRO A 157 13.65 -21.56 10.17
N GLU A 158 14.16 -21.03 11.29
CA GLU A 158 13.56 -19.93 12.06
C GLU A 158 13.54 -18.58 11.31
N LEU A 159 14.31 -18.45 10.23
CA LEU A 159 14.37 -17.26 9.39
C LEU A 159 13.56 -17.40 8.09
N LYS A 160 12.75 -18.47 7.95
CA LYS A 160 12.00 -18.78 6.72
C LYS A 160 11.17 -17.62 6.17
N ASP A 161 10.62 -16.78 7.04
CA ASP A 161 9.79 -15.63 6.64
C ASP A 161 10.59 -14.31 6.58
N LYS A 162 11.92 -14.36 6.70
CA LYS A 162 12.80 -13.18 6.73
C LYS A 162 13.76 -13.19 5.54
N ARG A 163 13.77 -12.10 4.78
CA ARG A 163 14.72 -11.85 3.69
C ARG A 163 15.66 -10.73 4.10
N LEU A 164 16.96 -11.03 4.21
CA LEU A 164 17.96 -10.02 4.50
C LEU A 164 18.40 -9.36 3.19
N ARG A 165 18.30 -8.04 3.10
CA ARG A 165 18.86 -7.24 2.00
C ARG A 165 20.12 -6.53 2.47
N GLY A 166 21.21 -6.72 1.74
CA GLY A 166 22.52 -6.22 2.15
C GLY A 166 23.47 -6.03 1.00
N ARG A 167 24.66 -5.51 1.32
CA ARG A 167 25.81 -5.43 0.41
C ARG A 167 26.98 -6.21 1.01
N VAL A 168 27.96 -6.53 0.18
CA VAL A 168 29.22 -7.13 0.64
C VAL A 168 30.23 -6.05 1.00
N GLU A 169 30.79 -6.14 2.20
CA GLU A 169 31.96 -5.38 2.61
C GLU A 169 33.07 -6.33 3.05
N GLY A 170 34.07 -6.50 2.19
CA GLY A 170 35.14 -7.48 2.39
C GLY A 170 34.59 -8.91 2.41
N LYS A 171 34.50 -9.52 3.60
CA LYS A 171 34.01 -10.89 3.82
C LYS A 171 32.69 -10.93 4.60
N ARG A 172 32.00 -9.81 4.74
CA ARG A 172 30.76 -9.69 5.52
C ARG A 172 29.62 -9.17 4.66
N VAL A 173 28.41 -9.64 4.96
CA VAL A 173 27.17 -9.04 4.46
C VAL A 173 26.68 -8.05 5.51
N VAL A 174 26.46 -6.80 5.10
CA VAL A 174 25.99 -5.71 5.97
C VAL A 174 24.68 -5.11 5.41
N PRO A 175 23.82 -4.50 6.25
CA PRO A 175 22.55 -3.93 5.80
C PRO A 175 22.75 -2.90 4.68
N TYR A 176 21.92 -2.90 3.64
CA TYR A 176 22.05 -1.97 2.52
C TYR A 176 21.83 -0.51 2.95
N TRP A 177 22.28 0.43 2.11
CA TRP A 177 22.25 1.86 2.40
C TRP A 177 20.82 2.36 2.76
N PRO A 178 20.66 3.18 3.81
CA PRO A 178 19.42 3.91 4.04
C PRO A 178 19.21 5.00 2.99
N ARG A 179 17.98 5.50 2.85
CA ARG A 179 17.61 6.58 1.92
C ARG A 179 18.63 7.72 1.87
N LYS A 180 18.98 8.28 3.03
CA LYS A 180 19.94 9.40 3.13
C LYS A 180 21.25 9.15 2.37
N ASP A 181 21.81 7.96 2.53
CA ASP A 181 23.08 7.60 1.91
C ASP A 181 22.91 7.33 0.40
N ILE A 182 21.74 6.80 0.00
CA ILE A 182 21.37 6.62 -1.42
C ILE A 182 21.23 7.97 -2.13
N GLU A 183 20.47 8.91 -1.55
CA GLU A 183 20.25 10.25 -2.09
C GLU A 183 21.55 11.08 -2.11
N ALA A 184 22.50 10.79 -1.21
CA ALA A 184 23.84 11.36 -1.22
C ALA A 184 24.76 10.79 -2.32
N GLY A 185 24.27 9.82 -3.11
CA GLY A 185 25.01 9.25 -4.23
C GLY A 185 26.08 8.23 -3.83
N MET A 186 25.89 7.50 -2.73
CA MET A 186 26.84 6.47 -2.32
C MET A 186 26.97 5.38 -3.40
N PRO A 187 28.20 4.95 -3.73
CA PRO A 187 28.41 3.90 -4.71
C PRO A 187 27.82 2.56 -4.24
N PRO A 188 27.42 1.70 -5.20
CA PRO A 188 27.58 1.84 -6.66
C PRO A 188 26.35 2.39 -7.38
N LEU A 189 25.53 3.22 -6.71
CA LEU A 189 24.24 3.66 -7.24
C LEU A 189 24.34 4.78 -8.28
N THR A 190 25.45 5.54 -8.28
CA THR A 190 25.69 6.60 -9.25
C THR A 190 25.71 6.03 -10.68
N GLY A 191 24.89 6.60 -11.57
CA GLY A 191 24.80 6.15 -12.97
C GLY A 191 23.87 4.94 -13.15
N LYS A 192 23.05 4.62 -12.15
CA LYS A 192 22.02 3.55 -12.19
C LYS A 192 20.59 4.10 -12.29
N GLU A 193 20.43 5.39 -12.60
CA GLU A 193 19.15 6.10 -12.64
C GLU A 193 18.34 5.73 -13.91
N LEU A 194 17.06 5.41 -13.73
CA LEU A 194 16.15 5.09 -14.85
C LEU A 194 15.56 6.33 -15.51
N VAL A 195 15.20 7.32 -14.69
CA VAL A 195 14.51 8.54 -15.09
C VAL A 195 14.65 9.56 -13.95
N PHE A 196 14.77 10.83 -14.32
CA PHE A 196 14.78 11.94 -13.38
C PHE A 196 13.40 12.56 -13.35
N VAL A 197 12.85 12.80 -12.16
CA VAL A 197 11.54 13.44 -11.98
C VAL A 197 11.71 14.84 -11.38
N ASP A 198 10.73 15.71 -11.61
CA ASP A 198 10.81 17.12 -11.28
C ASP A 198 10.42 17.47 -9.83
N ASP A 199 9.87 16.50 -9.08
CA ASP A 199 9.43 16.69 -7.69
C ASP A 199 9.86 15.53 -6.78
N ALA A 200 10.64 15.85 -5.74
CA ALA A 200 11.18 14.87 -4.79
C ALA A 200 10.09 14.24 -3.89
N VAL A 201 9.01 14.97 -3.59
CA VAL A 201 7.87 14.43 -2.84
C VAL A 201 7.11 13.44 -3.71
N GLU A 202 6.90 13.75 -4.99
CA GLU A 202 6.29 12.79 -5.91
C GLU A 202 7.15 11.53 -6.11
N ALA A 203 8.47 11.68 -6.22
CA ALA A 203 9.41 10.56 -6.25
C ALA A 203 9.31 9.68 -4.99
N PHE A 204 9.20 10.32 -3.83
CA PHE A 204 9.02 9.63 -2.55
C PHE A 204 7.69 8.87 -2.49
N PHE A 205 6.59 9.48 -2.95
CA PHE A 205 5.28 8.82 -2.98
C PHE A 205 5.22 7.72 -4.03
N LEU A 206 5.90 7.85 -5.16
CA LEU A 206 6.09 6.77 -6.13
C LEU A 206 6.71 5.52 -5.45
N GLN A 207 7.69 5.69 -4.58
CA GLN A 207 8.27 4.60 -3.78
C GLN A 207 7.29 3.98 -2.80
N ILE A 208 6.37 4.77 -2.21
CA ILE A 208 5.29 4.24 -1.36
C ILE A 208 4.30 3.41 -2.18
N GLN A 209 3.94 3.88 -3.38
CA GLN A 209 2.99 3.16 -4.25
C GLN A 209 3.63 1.91 -4.90
N GLY A 210 4.96 1.91 -5.10
CA GLY A 210 5.71 0.78 -5.67
C GLY A 210 5.63 0.63 -7.18
N SER A 211 4.85 1.46 -7.87
CA SER A 211 4.79 1.54 -9.34
C SER A 211 4.28 2.91 -9.77
N GLY A 212 4.48 3.30 -11.02
CA GLY A 212 4.01 4.58 -11.54
C GLY A 212 4.29 4.77 -13.03
N ARG A 213 3.80 5.90 -13.54
CA ARG A 213 4.03 6.39 -14.89
C ARG A 213 4.83 7.68 -14.83
N VAL A 214 5.74 7.86 -15.78
CA VAL A 214 6.49 9.11 -15.96
C VAL A 214 6.22 9.65 -17.35
N ARG A 215 5.57 10.81 -17.42
CA ARG A 215 5.42 11.58 -18.65
C ARG A 215 6.77 12.21 -18.97
N LEU A 216 7.35 11.78 -20.08
CA LEU A 216 8.67 12.23 -20.50
C LEU A 216 8.57 13.59 -21.21
N VAL A 217 9.46 14.52 -20.89
CA VAL A 217 9.58 15.81 -21.59
C VAL A 217 9.96 15.62 -23.07
N GLU A 218 10.65 14.52 -23.37
CA GLU A 218 11.01 14.09 -24.72
C GLU A 218 9.80 13.51 -25.48
N GLY A 219 8.69 13.28 -24.79
CA GLY A 219 7.47 12.68 -25.31
C GLY A 219 7.27 11.23 -24.88
N GLY A 220 6.00 10.81 -24.87
CA GLY A 220 5.61 9.47 -24.44
C GLY A 220 5.49 9.31 -22.91
N VAL A 221 5.21 8.08 -22.50
CA VAL A 221 5.04 7.70 -21.10
C VAL A 221 5.87 6.46 -20.82
N MET A 222 6.78 6.57 -19.86
CA MET A 222 7.54 5.45 -19.31
C MET A 222 6.78 4.85 -18.13
N ARG A 223 6.72 3.52 -18.03
CA ARG A 223 6.22 2.86 -16.81
C ARG A 223 7.38 2.38 -15.98
N VAL A 224 7.25 2.55 -14.68
CA VAL A 224 8.18 2.05 -13.68
C VAL A 224 7.44 1.13 -12.73
N GLY A 225 8.02 -0.02 -12.47
CA GLY A 225 7.49 -1.01 -11.52
C GLY A 225 8.55 -1.37 -10.49
N TYR A 226 8.11 -1.84 -9.33
CA TYR A 226 8.98 -2.34 -8.27
C TYR A 226 9.99 -3.36 -8.82
N ALA A 227 11.25 -3.18 -8.46
CA ALA A 227 12.33 -4.14 -8.69
C ALA A 227 12.78 -4.78 -7.38
N ASP A 228 13.20 -3.96 -6.41
CA ASP A 228 13.56 -4.40 -5.06
C ASP A 228 13.48 -3.23 -4.04
N GLN A 229 13.88 -3.47 -2.79
CA GLN A 229 14.03 -2.46 -1.75
C GLN A 229 15.26 -2.71 -0.89
N ASN A 230 15.77 -1.66 -0.24
CA ASN A 230 16.96 -1.73 0.61
C ASN A 230 16.79 -2.51 1.93
N GLY A 231 15.56 -2.92 2.27
CA GLY A 231 15.24 -3.71 3.47
C GLY A 231 15.21 -2.94 4.78
N GLN A 232 15.35 -1.61 4.73
CA GLN A 232 15.20 -0.74 5.90
C GLN A 232 13.72 -0.56 6.26
N PRO A 233 13.38 -0.32 7.55
CA PRO A 233 11.99 -0.17 7.96
C PRO A 233 11.37 1.13 7.40
N PHE A 234 10.12 1.05 6.95
CA PHE A 234 9.35 2.23 6.57
C PHE A 234 9.06 3.11 7.80
N ARG A 235 9.20 4.43 7.65
CA ARG A 235 8.72 5.42 8.62
C ARG A 235 7.90 6.50 7.91
N SER A 236 6.76 6.85 8.51
CA SER A 236 5.85 7.84 7.94
C SER A 236 6.34 9.27 8.16
N VAL A 237 6.67 9.98 7.08
CA VAL A 237 7.02 11.42 7.12
C VAL A 237 5.80 12.29 7.47
N ALA A 238 4.60 11.84 7.12
CA ALA A 238 3.35 12.48 7.53
C ALA A 238 3.23 12.53 9.06
N ARG A 239 3.55 11.41 9.73
CA ARG A 239 3.54 11.32 11.19
C ARG A 239 4.58 12.24 11.82
N VAL A 240 5.77 12.33 11.23
CA VAL A 240 6.81 13.26 11.70
C VAL A 240 6.32 14.71 11.67
N LEU A 241 5.68 15.13 10.58
CA LEU A 241 5.12 16.49 10.46
C LEU A 241 3.98 16.75 11.47
N ILE A 242 3.14 15.74 11.73
CA ILE A 242 2.09 15.85 12.76
C ILE A 242 2.70 15.99 14.16
N GLU A 243 3.69 15.16 14.50
CA GLU A 243 4.35 15.18 15.80
C GLU A 243 5.11 16.49 16.07
N ARG A 244 5.62 17.14 15.01
CA ARG A 244 6.23 18.48 15.07
C ARG A 244 5.22 19.62 15.19
N GLY A 245 3.95 19.35 14.88
CA GLY A 245 2.90 20.38 14.80
C GLY A 245 2.88 21.14 13.47
N ASP A 246 3.62 20.68 12.46
CA ASP A 246 3.70 21.31 11.13
C ASP A 246 2.46 21.03 10.27
N LEU A 247 1.80 19.88 10.50
CA LEU A 247 0.55 19.50 9.84
C LEU A 247 -0.48 18.96 10.86
N PRO A 248 -1.79 19.16 10.63
CA PRO A 248 -2.80 18.60 11.51
C PRO A 248 -2.98 17.09 11.29
N PRO A 249 -3.41 16.32 12.31
CA PRO A 249 -3.55 14.86 12.23
C PRO A 249 -4.43 14.33 11.09
N ASP A 250 -5.41 15.11 10.68
CA ASP A 250 -6.39 14.81 9.63
C ASP A 250 -6.03 15.41 8.25
N GLY A 251 -4.92 16.16 8.16
CA GLY A 251 -4.55 16.91 6.95
C GLY A 251 -3.22 16.51 6.31
N ALA A 252 -2.51 15.50 6.83
CA ALA A 252 -1.19 15.10 6.31
C ALA A 252 -1.26 14.25 5.02
N SER A 253 -1.95 14.77 3.99
CA SER A 253 -2.03 14.19 2.66
C SER A 253 -0.74 14.40 1.87
N MET A 254 -0.57 13.68 0.76
CA MET A 254 0.54 13.93 -0.19
C MET A 254 0.58 15.40 -0.62
N GLN A 255 -0.57 15.99 -0.92
CA GLN A 255 -0.67 17.38 -1.37
C GLN A 255 -0.23 18.34 -0.26
N ALA A 256 -0.61 18.09 1.00
CA ALA A 256 -0.17 18.90 2.13
C ALA A 256 1.34 18.79 2.37
N ILE A 257 1.91 17.59 2.24
CA ILE A 257 3.36 17.36 2.37
C ILE A 257 4.14 18.01 1.21
N LYS A 258 3.58 17.96 0.00
CA LYS A 258 4.15 18.64 -1.18
C LYS A 258 4.17 20.14 -0.97
N GLU A 259 3.05 20.72 -0.50
CA GLU A 259 2.95 22.15 -0.20
C GLU A 259 3.91 22.55 0.92
N TRP A 260 3.97 21.76 1.99
CA TRP A 260 4.96 21.96 3.05
C TRP A 260 6.39 21.93 2.50
N GLY A 261 6.73 20.96 1.65
CA GLY A 261 8.06 20.87 1.02
C GLY A 261 8.41 22.07 0.14
N ARG A 262 7.43 22.67 -0.54
CA ARG A 262 7.61 23.91 -1.32
C ARG A 262 7.88 25.12 -0.43
N GLN A 263 7.29 25.16 0.76
CA GLN A 263 7.50 26.23 1.74
C GLN A 263 8.79 26.04 2.55
N HIS A 264 9.30 24.80 2.64
CA HIS A 264 10.49 24.43 3.42
C HIS A 264 11.53 23.65 2.58
N PRO A 265 12.04 24.22 1.46
CA PRO A 265 12.90 23.48 0.52
C PRO A 265 14.22 22.99 1.15
N GLU A 266 14.79 23.73 2.10
CA GLU A 266 16.02 23.32 2.79
C GLU A 266 15.81 22.21 3.82
N ALA A 267 14.60 22.11 4.40
CA ALA A 267 14.27 21.08 5.39
C ALA A 267 13.69 19.80 4.76
N LEU A 268 13.24 19.88 3.50
CA LEU A 268 12.60 18.77 2.80
C LEU A 268 13.50 17.52 2.71
N PRO A 269 14.80 17.60 2.33
CA PRO A 269 15.64 16.41 2.29
C PRO A 269 15.74 15.71 3.64
N GLU A 270 15.93 16.46 4.73
CA GLU A 270 16.02 15.91 6.09
C GLU A 270 14.69 15.27 6.54
N LEU A 271 13.55 15.84 6.12
CA LEU A 271 12.24 15.23 6.37
C LEU A 271 12.13 13.88 5.65
N LEU A 272 12.43 13.83 4.34
CA LEU A 272 12.30 12.60 3.56
C LEU A 272 13.24 11.50 4.09
N ASP A 273 14.44 11.87 4.53
CA ASP A 273 15.44 11.00 5.16
C ASP A 273 14.98 10.35 6.47
N GLN A 274 13.93 10.87 7.11
CA GLN A 274 13.32 10.20 8.27
C GLN A 274 12.76 8.81 7.92
N ASN A 275 12.48 8.56 6.64
CA ASN A 275 12.13 7.23 6.14
C ASN A 275 13.37 6.54 5.53
N PRO A 276 14.03 5.62 6.25
CA PRO A 276 15.23 4.98 5.73
C PRO A 276 14.94 3.93 4.63
N SER A 277 13.68 3.48 4.50
CA SER A 277 13.23 2.58 3.42
C SER A 277 13.40 3.24 2.06
N TYR A 278 13.93 2.50 1.09
CA TYR A 278 14.11 2.96 -0.29
C TYR A 278 13.71 1.85 -1.27
N VAL A 279 12.91 2.22 -2.28
CA VAL A 279 12.43 1.30 -3.32
C VAL A 279 13.19 1.56 -4.62
N PHE A 280 13.71 0.47 -5.20
CA PHE A 280 14.32 0.45 -6.52
C PHE A 280 13.30 0.01 -7.56
N PHE A 281 13.39 0.61 -8.74
CA PHE A 281 12.47 0.36 -9.84
C PHE A 281 13.18 -0.32 -11.00
N ARG A 282 12.37 -0.84 -11.91
CA ARG A 282 12.73 -1.25 -13.27
C ARG A 282 11.76 -0.61 -14.25
N GLU A 283 12.23 -0.37 -15.46
CA GLU A 283 11.32 -0.03 -16.56
C GLU A 283 10.40 -1.22 -16.86
N VAL A 284 9.12 -0.93 -17.08
CA VAL A 284 8.12 -1.92 -17.47
C VAL A 284 7.67 -1.60 -18.89
N ILE A 285 7.94 -2.52 -19.81
CA ILE A 285 7.39 -2.46 -21.16
C ILE A 285 6.00 -3.08 -21.12
N PRO A 286 4.93 -2.33 -21.42
CA PRO A 286 3.58 -2.88 -21.45
C PRO A 286 3.48 -4.00 -22.49
N ASP A 287 2.83 -5.10 -22.13
CA ASP A 287 2.48 -6.14 -23.10
C ASP A 287 1.40 -5.59 -24.05
N PRO A 288 1.64 -5.51 -25.37
CA PRO A 288 0.64 -5.03 -26.32
C PRO A 288 -0.59 -5.95 -26.42
N ALA A 289 -0.50 -7.19 -25.95
CA ALA A 289 -1.63 -8.11 -25.87
C ALA A 289 -2.41 -8.01 -24.56
N ALA A 290 -1.95 -7.22 -23.57
CA ALA A 290 -2.66 -7.04 -22.32
C ALA A 290 -4.00 -6.33 -22.54
N THR A 291 -5.08 -6.94 -22.04
CA THR A 291 -6.43 -6.38 -22.07
C THR A 291 -6.71 -5.44 -20.90
N VAL A 292 -5.87 -5.49 -19.87
CA VAL A 292 -5.97 -4.66 -18.66
C VAL A 292 -4.82 -3.66 -18.66
N ASP A 293 -5.17 -2.37 -18.61
CA ASP A 293 -4.20 -1.31 -18.36
C ASP A 293 -3.98 -1.10 -16.85
N GLY A 294 -2.79 -1.41 -16.37
CA GLY A 294 -2.37 -1.11 -15.00
C GLY A 294 -0.94 -1.56 -14.69
N PRO A 295 -0.43 -1.26 -13.49
CA PRO A 295 0.87 -1.75 -13.05
C PRO A 295 0.82 -3.26 -12.80
N LEU A 296 1.97 -3.93 -12.86
CA LEU A 296 2.07 -5.35 -12.51
C LEU A 296 1.96 -5.54 -10.99
N GLY A 297 1.03 -6.37 -10.55
CA GLY A 297 0.90 -6.78 -9.15
C GLY A 297 1.83 -7.94 -8.78
N THR A 298 1.78 -8.38 -7.53
CA THR A 298 2.57 -9.52 -7.02
C THR A 298 2.29 -10.84 -7.75
N LEU A 299 1.09 -11.01 -8.32
CA LEU A 299 0.74 -12.16 -9.15
C LEU A 299 1.43 -12.14 -10.53
N GLY A 300 2.15 -11.06 -10.88
CA GLY A 300 2.86 -10.92 -12.14
C GLY A 300 1.98 -10.45 -13.31
N VAL A 301 0.76 -10.00 -13.03
CA VAL A 301 -0.22 -9.54 -14.04
C VAL A 301 -0.64 -8.10 -13.81
N PRO A 302 -1.11 -7.38 -14.85
CA PRO A 302 -1.64 -6.02 -14.71
C PRO A 302 -2.85 -5.95 -13.77
N LEU A 303 -2.90 -4.90 -12.95
CA LEU A 303 -3.97 -4.64 -12.00
C LEU A 303 -5.09 -3.81 -12.62
N ALA A 304 -6.32 -4.33 -12.60
CA ALA A 304 -7.49 -3.60 -13.09
C ALA A 304 -7.93 -2.53 -12.08
N ALA A 305 -8.11 -1.29 -12.55
CA ALA A 305 -8.54 -0.17 -11.72
C ALA A 305 -9.87 -0.47 -11.00
N GLY A 306 -9.88 -0.34 -9.68
CA GLY A 306 -11.07 -0.56 -8.84
C GLY A 306 -11.52 -2.01 -8.72
N ARG A 307 -10.86 -2.96 -9.38
CA ARG A 307 -11.23 -4.39 -9.42
C ARG A 307 -10.07 -5.32 -9.04
N ALA A 308 -9.04 -4.77 -8.41
CA ALA A 308 -7.90 -5.50 -7.86
C ALA A 308 -7.58 -4.98 -6.45
N ILE A 309 -7.19 -5.88 -5.56
CA ILE A 309 -6.84 -5.57 -4.17
C ILE A 309 -5.48 -6.17 -3.81
N ALA A 310 -4.73 -5.48 -2.96
CA ALA A 310 -3.54 -6.02 -2.32
C ALA A 310 -3.94 -6.71 -1.01
N VAL A 311 -3.34 -7.86 -0.73
CA VAL A 311 -3.66 -8.71 0.43
C VAL A 311 -2.37 -9.19 1.10
N ASP A 312 -2.47 -9.67 2.34
CA ASP A 312 -1.39 -10.46 2.95
C ASP A 312 -1.45 -11.90 2.39
N PRO A 313 -0.46 -12.33 1.58
CA PRO A 313 -0.47 -13.66 0.96
C PRO A 313 -0.32 -14.81 1.98
N ARG A 314 0.04 -14.51 3.24
CA ARG A 314 0.04 -15.51 4.33
C ARG A 314 -1.38 -15.87 4.78
N SER A 315 -2.36 -15.03 4.44
CA SER A 315 -3.75 -15.11 4.88
C SER A 315 -4.73 -15.33 3.72
N ILE A 316 -4.54 -14.63 2.60
CA ILE A 316 -5.42 -14.71 1.42
C ILE A 316 -4.60 -15.18 0.21
N PRO A 317 -4.99 -16.28 -0.46
CA PRO A 317 -4.29 -16.73 -1.67
C PRO A 317 -4.33 -15.67 -2.77
N LEU A 318 -3.19 -15.43 -3.42
CA LEU A 318 -3.14 -14.51 -4.56
C LEU A 318 -4.05 -15.01 -5.69
N GLY A 319 -4.80 -14.09 -6.29
CA GLY A 319 -5.70 -14.38 -7.41
C GLY A 319 -7.10 -14.87 -7.02
N ALA A 320 -7.38 -15.11 -5.73
CA ALA A 320 -8.73 -15.34 -5.25
C ALA A 320 -9.63 -14.12 -5.49
N PRO A 321 -10.86 -14.28 -6.03
CA PRO A 321 -11.85 -13.21 -6.15
C PRO A 321 -12.46 -12.82 -4.79
#